data_AF-A0A2K3J4R2-F1
#
_entry.id   AF-A0A2K3J4R2-F1
#
_cell.length_a   1.000
_cell.length_b   1.000
_cell.length_c   1.000
_cell.angle_alpha   90.00
_cell.angle_beta   90.00
_cell.angle_gamma   90.00
#
_symmetry.space_group_name_H-M   'P 1'
#
loop_
_entity.id
_entity.type
_entity.pdbx_description
1 polymer ?
#
loop_
_entity_poly.entity_id
_entity_poly.type
_entity_poly.pdbx_seq_one_letter_code
_entity_poly.pdbx_strand_id
1 'polypeptide(L)'
;FPKIYKKPQDIDKLVIVKVNEAIRGYERAFFYATSYDDYKKKADDMLKKKMITKEALEKAVIEEYIIGAQINFNYFYSVIDDELELMGTDTRRQTNLDGLIRLPADEQIEVLKYLKPKMIETGHIAATTKESIIEKIFDLGEKFVKVTQKEYPPGIIGPFALQGAIAADKGKEEMVVFDVSMRIPGSPLTRFTPHTGYLYKDSISYGERIAMEIKKAIEVNRLKEIVT
;
A
#
# COMPACT_ATOMS: atom_id res chain seq x y z
N PHE A 1 3.08 6.18 9.51
CA PHE A 1 3.92 5.91 8.31
C PHE A 1 5.29 5.43 8.79
N PRO A 2 6.05 4.66 7.98
CA PRO A 2 7.37 4.16 8.38
C PRO A 2 8.37 5.28 8.63
N LYS A 3 9.33 5.10 9.56
CA LYS A 3 10.46 6.04 9.70
C LYS A 3 11.26 6.05 8.41
N ILE A 4 11.46 7.24 7.83
CA ILE A 4 12.30 7.45 6.65
C ILE A 4 13.71 7.82 7.12
N TYR A 5 14.71 7.14 6.58
CA TYR A 5 16.12 7.39 6.85
C TYR A 5 16.70 8.26 5.73
N LYS A 6 17.15 9.47 6.09
CA LYS A 6 17.78 10.39 5.12
C LYS A 6 19.17 9.91 4.71
N LYS A 7 19.85 9.17 5.57
CA LYS A 7 21.21 8.67 5.35
C LYS A 7 21.29 7.19 5.73
N PRO A 8 21.95 6.35 4.91
CA PRO A 8 22.17 4.94 5.25
C PRO A 8 22.94 4.73 6.57
N GLN A 9 23.73 5.71 7.00
CA GLN A 9 24.50 5.67 8.25
C GLN A 9 23.60 5.68 9.49
N ASP A 10 22.38 6.17 9.37
CA ASP A 10 21.44 6.29 10.49
C ASP A 10 20.64 4.99 10.72
N ILE A 11 20.85 3.94 9.90
CA ILE A 11 20.12 2.66 9.99
C ILE A 11 20.43 1.98 11.34
N ASP A 12 19.39 1.88 12.17
CA ASP A 12 19.40 1.34 13.53
C ASP A 12 18.46 0.13 13.72
N LYS A 13 17.75 -0.29 12.67
CA LYS A 13 16.80 -1.43 12.66
C LYS A 13 16.62 -1.95 11.23
N LEU A 14 15.79 -2.98 11.08
CA LEU A 14 15.45 -3.53 9.76
C LEU A 14 14.78 -2.47 8.89
N VAL A 15 15.38 -2.21 7.73
CA VAL A 15 14.86 -1.30 6.70
C VAL A 15 14.64 -2.03 5.38
N ILE A 16 13.73 -1.51 4.58
CA ILE A 16 13.61 -1.81 3.15
C ILE A 16 14.13 -0.61 2.35
N VAL A 17 15.02 -0.90 1.41
CA VAL A 17 15.55 0.08 0.48
C VAL A 17 14.86 -0.11 -0.86
N LYS A 18 14.18 0.95 -1.31
CA LYS A 18 13.45 0.99 -2.58
C LYS A 18 14.32 1.69 -3.62
N VAL A 19 14.85 0.94 -4.59
CA VAL A 19 15.71 1.45 -5.68
C VAL A 19 15.06 1.16 -7.02
N ASN A 20 15.16 2.06 -8.00
CA ASN A 20 14.70 1.75 -9.35
C ASN A 20 15.65 0.76 -10.03
N GLU A 21 15.12 -0.23 -10.75
CA GLU A 21 15.93 -1.18 -11.51
C GLU A 21 16.61 -0.49 -12.70
N ALA A 22 17.82 -0.96 -13.03
CA ALA A 22 18.58 -0.43 -14.16
C ALA A 22 17.99 -0.83 -15.52
N ILE A 23 17.45 -2.05 -15.64
CA ILE A 23 16.95 -2.62 -16.90
C ILE A 23 15.48 -2.24 -17.13
N ARG A 24 14.67 -2.31 -16.08
CA ARG A 24 13.25 -1.98 -16.10
C ARG A 24 13.04 -0.78 -15.19
N GLY A 25 13.27 0.43 -15.70
CA GLY A 25 13.25 1.66 -14.88
C GLY A 25 11.95 1.93 -14.10
N TYR A 26 10.84 1.26 -14.44
CA TYR A 26 9.57 1.31 -13.71
C TYR A 26 9.44 0.25 -12.61
N GLU A 27 10.20 -0.85 -12.67
CA GLU A 27 10.22 -1.86 -11.61
C GLU A 27 11.20 -1.43 -10.50
N ARG A 28 10.82 -1.70 -9.26
CA ARG A 28 11.64 -1.42 -8.09
C ARG A 28 12.42 -2.67 -7.69
N ALA A 29 13.73 -2.53 -7.60
CA ALA A 29 14.57 -3.44 -6.86
C ALA A 29 14.46 -3.13 -5.36
N PHE A 30 14.20 -4.16 -4.58
CA PHE A 30 14.16 -4.06 -3.13
C PHE A 30 15.31 -4.86 -2.51
N PHE A 31 15.91 -4.30 -1.47
CA PHE A 31 16.76 -5.07 -0.57
C PHE A 31 16.58 -4.62 0.87
N TYR A 32 16.91 -5.50 1.80
CA TYR A 32 16.77 -5.24 3.23
C TYR A 32 18.14 -4.94 3.85
N ALA A 33 18.19 -4.10 4.86
CA ALA A 33 19.40 -3.89 5.64
C ALA A 33 19.06 -3.75 7.14
N THR A 34 19.97 -4.17 8.01
CA THR A 34 19.84 -3.94 9.47
C THR A 34 20.88 -2.98 10.03
N SER A 35 21.87 -2.60 9.22
CA SER A 35 22.92 -1.63 9.58
C SER A 35 23.51 -0.98 8.32
N TYR A 36 24.33 0.06 8.50
CA TYR A 36 25.06 0.70 7.41
C TYR A 36 25.99 -0.28 6.65
N ASP A 37 26.67 -1.18 7.36
CA ASP A 37 27.57 -2.16 6.74
C ASP A 37 26.81 -3.18 5.89
N ASP A 38 25.68 -3.66 6.38
CA ASP A 38 24.81 -4.57 5.62
C ASP A 38 24.21 -3.89 4.39
N TYR A 39 23.79 -2.62 4.53
CA TYR A 39 23.38 -1.77 3.41
C TYR A 39 24.47 -1.69 2.35
N LYS A 40 25.70 -1.33 2.74
CA LYS A 40 26.82 -1.14 1.81
C LYS A 40 27.16 -2.44 1.09
N LYS A 41 27.23 -3.56 1.82
CA LYS A 41 27.51 -4.88 1.26
C LYS A 41 26.49 -5.27 0.19
N LYS A 42 25.19 -5.08 0.45
CA LYS A 42 24.11 -5.44 -0.47
C LYS A 42 24.02 -4.49 -1.66
N ALA A 43 24.18 -3.20 -1.43
CA ALA A 43 24.23 -2.20 -2.49
C ALA A 43 25.39 -2.47 -3.47
N ASP A 44 26.59 -2.75 -2.96
CA ASP A 44 27.77 -3.07 -3.77
C ASP A 44 27.56 -4.35 -4.60
N ASP A 45 26.93 -5.38 -4.04
CA ASP A 45 26.59 -6.61 -4.77
C ASP A 45 25.60 -6.34 -5.92
N MET A 46 24.56 -5.54 -5.67
CA MET A 46 23.57 -5.18 -6.69
C MET A 46 24.15 -4.29 -7.80
N LEU A 47 25.06 -3.37 -7.46
CA LEU A 47 25.80 -2.55 -8.43
C LEU A 47 26.71 -3.42 -9.30
N LYS A 48 27.46 -4.36 -8.71
CA LYS A 48 28.33 -5.31 -9.45
C LYS A 48 27.53 -6.17 -10.43
N LYS A 49 26.34 -6.61 -10.02
CA LYS A 49 25.39 -7.37 -10.86
C LYS A 49 24.65 -6.51 -11.88
N LYS A 50 24.89 -5.19 -11.92
CA LYS A 50 24.20 -4.22 -12.79
C LYS A 50 22.68 -4.26 -12.65
N MET A 51 22.18 -4.64 -11.47
CA MET A 51 20.74 -4.63 -11.17
C MET A 51 20.24 -3.21 -10.91
N ILE A 52 21.11 -2.36 -10.37
CA ILE A 52 20.84 -0.95 -10.05
C ILE A 52 22.01 -0.08 -10.54
N THR A 53 21.78 1.23 -10.68
CA THR A 53 22.84 2.22 -10.96
C THR A 53 23.17 3.02 -9.69
N LYS A 54 24.35 3.65 -9.66
CA LYS A 54 24.74 4.52 -8.55
C LYS A 54 23.77 5.70 -8.39
N GLU A 55 23.34 6.28 -9.51
CA GLU A 55 22.36 7.36 -9.54
C GLU A 55 20.99 6.94 -8.99
N ALA A 56 20.54 5.72 -9.30
CA ALA A 56 19.30 5.17 -8.76
C ALA A 56 19.42 4.91 -7.25
N LEU A 57 20.58 4.42 -6.81
CA LEU A 57 20.86 4.16 -5.39
C LEU A 57 20.91 5.45 -4.56
N GLU A 58 21.47 6.54 -5.09
CA GLU A 58 21.49 7.86 -4.44
C GLU A 58 20.09 8.45 -4.26
N LYS A 59 19.15 8.08 -5.13
CA LYS A 59 17.73 8.46 -5.07
C LYS A 59 16.87 7.44 -4.31
N ALA A 60 17.48 6.40 -3.75
CA ALA A 60 16.75 5.33 -3.09
C ALA A 60 16.03 5.85 -1.84
N VAL A 61 14.83 5.34 -1.62
CA VAL A 61 14.08 5.60 -0.39
C VAL A 61 14.41 4.50 0.61
N ILE A 62 14.85 4.89 1.81
CA ILE A 62 15.15 3.96 2.90
C ILE A 62 14.06 4.12 3.95
N GLU A 63 13.26 3.08 4.13
CA GLU A 63 12.14 3.05 5.06
C GLU A 63 12.34 1.95 6.09
N GLU A 64 11.94 2.21 7.33
CA GLU A 64 11.73 1.16 8.30
C GLU A 64 10.85 0.04 7.72
N TYR A 65 11.30 -1.20 7.85
CA TYR A 65 10.50 -2.34 7.45
C TYR A 65 9.48 -2.66 8.53
N ILE A 66 8.20 -2.57 8.17
CA ILE A 66 7.10 -2.83 9.10
C ILE A 66 6.78 -4.31 9.10
N ILE A 67 7.01 -4.96 10.24
CA ILE A 67 6.59 -6.34 10.49
C ILE A 67 5.15 -6.29 10.98
N GLY A 68 4.21 -6.62 10.09
CA GLY A 68 2.78 -6.59 10.41
C GLY A 68 1.94 -7.34 9.38
N ALA A 69 0.66 -7.53 9.71
CA ALA A 69 -0.30 -8.13 8.79
C ALA A 69 -0.66 -7.10 7.70
N GLN A 70 -0.29 -7.39 6.44
CA GLN A 70 -0.56 -6.48 5.33
C GLN A 70 -2.05 -6.41 5.01
N ILE A 71 -2.56 -5.20 4.87
CA ILE A 71 -3.94 -4.92 4.51
C ILE A 71 -4.03 -3.59 3.75
N ASN A 72 -4.92 -3.58 2.75
CA ASN A 72 -5.29 -2.40 1.99
C ASN A 72 -6.68 -1.97 2.44
N PHE A 73 -6.83 -0.71 2.84
CA PHE A 73 -8.13 -0.09 3.08
C PHE A 73 -8.51 0.71 1.83
N ASN A 74 -9.60 0.29 1.19
CA ASN A 74 -10.04 0.84 -0.08
C ASN A 74 -11.27 1.71 0.16
N TYR A 75 -11.14 3.00 -0.09
CA TYR A 75 -12.12 4.02 0.24
C TYR A 75 -12.79 4.60 -1.00
N PHE A 76 -13.92 5.28 -0.77
CA PHE A 76 -14.53 6.21 -1.70
C PHE A 76 -14.89 7.49 -0.93
N TYR A 77 -14.44 8.65 -1.41
CA TYR A 77 -14.87 9.93 -0.86
C TYR A 77 -15.91 10.57 -1.78
N SER A 78 -17.14 10.70 -1.27
CA SER A 78 -18.27 11.36 -1.91
C SER A 78 -18.11 12.88 -1.77
N VAL A 79 -17.82 13.57 -2.87
CA VAL A 79 -17.77 15.05 -2.87
C VAL A 79 -19.19 15.62 -2.77
N ILE A 80 -20.17 14.88 -3.29
CA ILE A 80 -21.56 15.31 -3.25
C ILE A 80 -22.11 15.27 -1.82
N ASP A 81 -21.76 14.24 -1.06
CA ASP A 81 -22.26 14.03 0.32
C ASP A 81 -21.30 14.47 1.42
N ASP A 82 -20.07 14.86 1.07
CA ASP A 82 -18.99 15.12 2.04
C ASP A 82 -18.78 13.92 2.99
N GLU A 83 -18.78 12.71 2.42
CA GLU A 83 -18.77 11.45 3.17
C GLU A 83 -17.62 10.55 2.71
N LEU A 84 -16.89 10.00 3.69
CA LEU A 84 -15.90 8.97 3.45
C LEU A 84 -16.51 7.59 3.68
N GLU A 85 -16.36 6.71 2.70
CA GLU A 85 -16.87 5.35 2.73
C GLU A 85 -15.72 4.34 2.63
N LEU A 86 -15.85 3.22 3.35
CA LEU A 86 -14.97 2.08 3.16
C LEU A 86 -15.61 1.09 2.18
N MET A 87 -15.04 1.00 0.98
CA MET A 87 -15.53 0.12 -0.09
C MET A 87 -15.13 -1.33 0.10
N GLY A 88 -13.99 -1.57 0.74
CA GLY A 88 -13.55 -2.93 1.00
C GLY A 88 -12.12 -3.05 1.50
N THR A 89 -11.75 -4.25 1.90
CA THR A 89 -10.40 -4.57 2.37
C THR A 89 -9.83 -5.80 1.67
N ASP A 90 -8.54 -5.76 1.37
CA ASP A 90 -7.83 -6.85 0.71
C ASP A 90 -6.35 -6.89 1.10
N THR A 91 -5.66 -7.95 0.70
CA THR A 91 -4.20 -8.04 0.73
C THR A 91 -3.68 -8.59 -0.60
N ARG A 92 -2.40 -8.38 -0.89
CA ARG A 92 -1.80 -8.73 -2.19
C ARG A 92 -1.41 -10.21 -2.24
N ARG A 93 -1.65 -10.86 -3.38
CA ARG A 93 -1.00 -12.13 -3.75
C ARG A 93 0.26 -11.82 -4.53
N GLN A 94 1.38 -12.39 -4.10
CA GLN A 94 2.69 -12.03 -4.63
C GLN A 94 3.50 -13.25 -5.07
N THR A 95 4.09 -13.15 -6.26
CA THR A 95 5.02 -14.15 -6.79
C THR A 95 6.45 -13.59 -6.81
N ASN A 96 7.47 -14.38 -6.47
CA ASN A 96 7.46 -15.76 -5.97
C ASN A 96 7.39 -15.86 -4.43
N LEU A 97 7.22 -14.73 -3.73
CA LEU A 97 7.22 -14.67 -2.26
C LEU A 97 6.26 -15.68 -1.61
N ASP A 98 5.01 -15.72 -2.05
CA ASP A 98 3.99 -16.57 -1.44
C ASP A 98 4.28 -18.07 -1.62
N GLY A 99 5.04 -18.44 -2.65
CA GLY A 99 5.51 -19.81 -2.85
C GLY A 99 6.68 -20.13 -1.91
N LEU A 100 7.60 -19.18 -1.75
CA LEU A 100 8.78 -19.34 -0.89
C LEU A 100 8.38 -19.52 0.58
N ILE A 101 7.48 -18.69 1.10
CA ILE A 101 7.08 -18.73 2.53
C ILE A 101 6.27 -19.97 2.91
N ARG A 102 5.85 -20.79 1.93
CA ARG A 102 5.14 -22.06 2.16
C ARG A 102 6.09 -23.25 2.34
N LEU A 103 7.37 -23.07 2.05
CA LEU A 103 8.39 -24.11 2.26
C LEU A 103 8.79 -24.17 3.74
N PRO A 104 9.21 -25.35 4.24
CA PRO A 104 9.96 -25.46 5.49
C PRO A 104 11.21 -24.55 5.50
N ALA A 105 11.64 -24.12 6.68
CA ALA A 105 12.69 -23.09 6.82
C ALA A 105 14.05 -23.53 6.25
N ASP A 106 14.40 -24.81 6.39
CA ASP A 106 15.59 -25.43 5.79
C ASP A 106 15.55 -25.39 4.25
N GLU A 107 14.41 -25.73 3.66
CA GLU A 107 14.21 -25.64 2.20
C GLU A 107 14.25 -24.19 1.69
N GLN A 108 13.73 -23.23 2.46
CA GLN A 108 13.84 -21.81 2.12
C GLN A 108 15.31 -21.37 2.02
N ILE A 109 16.17 -21.83 2.94
CA ILE A 109 17.61 -21.49 2.93
C ILE A 109 18.29 -22.04 1.67
N GLU A 110 17.96 -23.26 1.24
CA GLU A 110 18.50 -23.86 0.02
C GLU A 110 18.03 -23.12 -1.24
N VAL A 111 16.73 -22.83 -1.35
CA VAL A 111 16.15 -22.09 -2.49
C VAL A 111 16.75 -20.68 -2.59
N LEU A 112 17.00 -20.01 -1.46
CA LEU A 112 17.58 -18.66 -1.41
C LEU A 112 19.00 -18.56 -1.97
N LYS A 113 19.70 -19.69 -2.19
CA LYS A 113 21.01 -19.75 -2.84
C LYS A 113 20.95 -19.42 -4.33
N TYR A 114 19.86 -19.77 -5.01
CA TYR A 114 19.72 -19.59 -6.47
C TYR A 114 18.46 -18.80 -6.88
N LEU A 115 17.51 -18.57 -5.97
CA LEU A 115 16.30 -17.80 -6.22
C LEU A 115 16.13 -16.70 -5.17
N LYS A 116 15.86 -15.46 -5.59
CA LYS A 116 15.54 -14.38 -4.66
C LYS A 116 14.03 -14.15 -4.54
N PRO A 117 13.53 -13.76 -3.35
CA PRO A 117 12.13 -13.40 -3.19
C PRO A 117 11.81 -12.17 -4.05
N LYS A 118 10.68 -12.23 -4.74
CA LYS A 118 10.10 -11.13 -5.50
C LYS A 118 8.71 -10.84 -4.96
N MET A 119 8.35 -9.56 -4.96
CA MET A 119 7.07 -9.04 -4.49
C MET A 119 6.17 -8.63 -5.67
N ILE A 120 6.24 -9.36 -6.78
CA ILE A 120 5.46 -9.05 -7.98
C ILE A 120 4.00 -9.41 -7.69
N GLU A 121 3.12 -8.44 -7.82
CA GLU A 121 1.68 -8.63 -7.66
C GLU A 121 1.13 -9.54 -8.76
N THR A 122 0.40 -10.57 -8.36
CA THR A 122 -0.31 -11.49 -9.26
C THR A 122 -1.80 -11.56 -9.00
N GLY A 123 -2.28 -10.91 -7.95
CA GLY A 123 -3.69 -10.84 -7.61
C GLY A 123 -3.93 -10.30 -6.20
N HIS A 124 -5.13 -10.54 -5.69
CA HIS A 124 -5.59 -10.07 -4.39
C HIS A 124 -6.27 -11.20 -3.61
N ILE A 125 -6.35 -11.04 -2.29
CA ILE A 125 -7.14 -11.87 -1.37
C ILE A 125 -8.04 -10.92 -0.58
N ALA A 126 -9.35 -11.19 -0.55
CA ALA A 126 -10.27 -10.48 0.33
C ALA A 126 -9.89 -10.77 1.79
N ALA A 127 -9.71 -9.74 2.60
CA ALA A 127 -9.21 -9.89 3.96
C ALA A 127 -9.99 -8.97 4.89
N THR A 128 -10.61 -9.53 5.93
CA THR A 128 -11.25 -8.72 6.98
C THR A 128 -10.20 -8.26 8.00
N THR A 129 -10.55 -7.24 8.78
CA THR A 129 -9.76 -6.78 9.92
C THR A 129 -10.61 -6.77 11.19
N LYS A 130 -9.96 -6.66 12.34
CA LYS A 130 -10.63 -6.53 13.65
C LYS A 130 -11.46 -5.24 13.66
N GLU A 131 -12.70 -5.33 14.15
CA GLU A 131 -13.62 -4.19 14.20
C GLU A 131 -13.04 -2.98 14.95
N SER A 132 -12.29 -3.20 16.03
CA SER A 132 -11.63 -2.13 16.79
C SER A 132 -10.55 -1.36 16.01
N ILE A 133 -10.18 -1.81 14.80
CA ILE A 133 -9.27 -1.10 13.89
C ILE A 133 -10.04 -0.14 12.97
N ILE A 134 -11.34 -0.38 12.75
CA ILE A 134 -12.16 0.35 11.77
C ILE A 134 -12.22 1.84 12.09
N GLU A 135 -12.47 2.22 13.34
CA GLU A 135 -12.49 3.64 13.75
C GLU A 135 -11.16 4.35 13.43
N LYS A 136 -10.03 3.71 13.75
CA LYS A 136 -8.69 4.27 13.50
C LYS A 136 -8.40 4.47 12.01
N ILE A 137 -8.95 3.63 11.13
CA ILE A 137 -8.72 3.74 9.68
C ILE A 137 -9.66 4.75 9.04
N PHE A 138 -10.83 5.04 9.63
CA PHE A 138 -11.66 6.16 9.21
C PHE A 138 -11.01 7.48 9.58
N ASP A 139 -10.51 7.61 10.81
CA ASP A 139 -9.71 8.77 11.24
C ASP A 139 -8.55 9.05 10.28
N LEU A 140 -7.86 7.99 9.84
CA LEU A 140 -6.74 8.11 8.92
C LEU A 140 -7.18 8.52 7.52
N GLY A 141 -8.27 7.92 7.01
CA GLY A 141 -8.85 8.28 5.71
C GLY A 141 -9.37 9.71 5.69
N GLU A 142 -10.05 10.16 6.73
CA GLU A 142 -10.52 11.55 6.84
C GLU A 142 -9.37 12.55 6.90
N LYS A 143 -8.33 12.25 7.68
CA LYS A 143 -7.11 13.08 7.71
C LYS A 143 -6.48 13.16 6.33
N PHE A 144 -6.45 12.05 5.61
CA PHE A 144 -5.95 12.01 4.24
C PHE A 144 -6.79 12.92 3.32
N VAL A 145 -8.12 12.76 3.30
CA VAL A 145 -9.04 13.62 2.53
C VAL A 145 -8.80 15.10 2.86
N LYS A 146 -8.83 15.48 4.14
CA LYS A 146 -8.62 16.87 4.60
C LYS A 146 -7.28 17.44 4.13
N VAL A 147 -6.20 16.66 4.19
CA VAL A 147 -4.88 17.09 3.72
C VAL A 147 -4.88 17.26 2.19
N THR A 148 -5.50 16.34 1.44
CA THR A 148 -5.57 16.48 -0.03
C THR A 148 -6.36 17.71 -0.44
N GLN A 149 -7.49 18.02 0.23
CA GLN A 149 -8.28 19.21 -0.05
C GLN A 149 -7.50 20.50 0.19
N LYS A 150 -6.68 20.53 1.24
CA LYS A 150 -5.87 21.68 1.60
C LYS A 150 -4.67 21.87 0.67
N GLU A 151 -3.88 20.82 0.46
CA GLU A 151 -2.59 20.91 -0.25
C GLU A 151 -2.76 20.77 -1.77
N TYR A 152 -3.84 20.12 -2.24
CA TYR A 152 -4.12 19.84 -3.65
C TYR A 152 -5.62 20.02 -4.01
N PRO A 153 -6.17 21.25 -3.96
CA PRO A 153 -7.58 21.49 -4.31
C PRO A 153 -7.95 20.92 -5.70
N PRO A 154 -9.14 20.30 -5.86
CA PRO A 154 -10.24 20.18 -4.88
C PRO A 154 -10.04 19.08 -3.82
N GLY A 155 -8.93 18.33 -3.89
CA GLY A 155 -8.66 17.16 -3.07
C GLY A 155 -8.89 15.86 -3.82
N ILE A 156 -8.89 14.75 -3.09
CA ILE A 156 -9.22 13.44 -3.65
C ILE A 156 -10.71 13.39 -4.03
N ILE A 157 -11.02 12.92 -5.24
CA ILE A 157 -12.40 12.74 -5.72
C ILE A 157 -12.65 11.24 -5.91
N GLY A 158 -13.64 10.70 -5.20
CA GLY A 158 -14.04 9.31 -5.33
C GLY A 158 -12.99 8.32 -4.79
N PRO A 159 -12.54 7.34 -5.59
CA PRO A 159 -11.84 6.16 -5.09
C PRO A 159 -10.37 6.44 -4.73
N PHE A 160 -9.94 5.94 -3.57
CA PHE A 160 -8.53 5.89 -3.19
C PHE A 160 -8.26 4.69 -2.26
N ALA A 161 -6.99 4.35 -2.01
CA ALA A 161 -6.65 3.31 -1.05
C ALA A 161 -5.42 3.67 -0.22
N LEU A 162 -5.46 3.31 1.07
CA LEU A 162 -4.32 3.37 1.97
C LEU A 162 -3.78 1.96 2.17
N GLN A 163 -2.55 1.74 1.74
CA GLN A 163 -1.92 0.42 1.69
C GLN A 163 -0.82 0.34 2.74
N GLY A 164 -0.87 -0.72 3.55
CA GLY A 164 0.02 -0.80 4.70
C GLY A 164 0.00 -2.13 5.40
N ALA A 165 0.44 -2.09 6.66
CA ALA A 165 0.37 -3.23 7.55
C ALA A 165 -0.11 -2.81 8.94
N ILE A 166 -0.84 -3.71 9.58
CA ILE A 166 -1.15 -3.61 11.01
C ILE A 166 0.06 -4.13 11.78
N ALA A 167 0.83 -3.21 12.35
CA ALA A 167 1.95 -3.52 13.23
C ALA A 167 1.43 -3.80 14.64
N ALA A 168 2.01 -4.78 15.31
CA ALA A 168 1.79 -5.04 16.73
C ALA A 168 3.05 -4.61 17.49
N ASP A 169 3.00 -3.46 18.16
CA ASP A 169 4.06 -3.02 19.07
C ASP A 169 3.48 -2.72 20.46
N LYS A 170 4.17 -3.17 21.51
CA LYS A 170 3.82 -2.93 22.93
C LYS A 170 2.34 -3.09 23.28
N GLY A 171 1.67 -4.08 22.68
CA GLY A 171 0.25 -4.38 22.93
C GLY A 171 -0.76 -3.46 22.22
N LYS A 172 -0.34 -2.68 21.22
CA LYS A 172 -1.23 -1.90 20.35
C LYS A 172 -1.11 -2.34 18.90
N GLU A 173 -2.26 -2.50 18.26
CA GLU A 173 -2.37 -2.64 16.81
C GLU A 173 -2.48 -1.26 16.17
N GLU A 174 -1.48 -0.90 15.35
CA GLU A 174 -1.43 0.38 14.64
C GLU A 174 -1.25 0.17 13.14
N MET A 175 -2.04 0.91 12.35
CA MET A 175 -1.93 0.91 10.90
C MET A 175 -0.74 1.77 10.48
N VAL A 176 0.20 1.17 9.76
CA VAL A 176 1.33 1.87 9.14
C VAL A 176 1.16 1.85 7.63
N VAL A 177 0.73 2.99 7.08
CA VAL A 177 0.62 3.20 5.62
C VAL A 177 2.00 3.43 5.02
N PHE A 178 2.35 2.64 4.02
CA PHE A 178 3.60 2.75 3.25
C PHE A 178 3.40 3.03 1.76
N ASP A 179 2.15 2.97 1.26
CA ASP A 179 1.80 3.31 -0.11
C ASP A 179 0.35 3.81 -0.22
N VAL A 180 0.05 4.59 -1.26
CA VAL A 180 -1.28 5.19 -1.49
C VAL A 180 -1.67 5.06 -2.95
N SER A 181 -2.88 4.56 -3.20
CA SER A 181 -3.51 4.63 -4.53
C SER A 181 -4.42 5.85 -4.59
N MET A 182 -4.13 6.81 -5.47
CA MET A 182 -4.92 8.03 -5.69
C MET A 182 -6.11 7.82 -6.65
N ARG A 183 -6.50 6.57 -6.88
CA ARG A 183 -7.55 6.15 -7.82
C ARG A 183 -8.11 4.79 -7.39
N ILE A 184 -9.02 4.25 -8.21
CA ILE A 184 -9.50 2.86 -8.09
C ILE A 184 -8.30 1.92 -7.88
N PRO A 185 -8.23 1.23 -6.73
CA PRO A 185 -7.19 0.26 -6.46
C PRO A 185 -7.34 -0.96 -7.38
N GLY A 186 -6.25 -1.68 -7.63
CA GLY A 186 -6.25 -2.84 -8.52
C GLY A 186 -7.07 -4.04 -8.05
N SER A 187 -7.65 -3.99 -6.85
CA SER A 187 -8.38 -5.09 -6.23
C SER A 187 -9.83 -5.15 -6.72
N PRO A 188 -10.24 -6.16 -7.52
CA PRO A 188 -11.64 -6.38 -7.83
C PRO A 188 -12.42 -6.95 -6.63
N LEU A 189 -11.72 -7.26 -5.53
CA LEU A 189 -12.28 -8.03 -4.42
C LEU A 189 -12.97 -7.18 -3.35
N THR A 190 -12.95 -5.85 -3.47
CA THR A 190 -13.48 -4.95 -2.43
C THR A 190 -14.94 -5.25 -2.08
N ARG A 191 -15.76 -5.58 -3.10
CA ARG A 191 -17.16 -5.97 -2.92
C ARG A 191 -17.37 -7.23 -2.08
N PHE A 192 -16.36 -8.09 -1.92
CA PHE A 192 -16.48 -9.36 -1.18
C PHE A 192 -16.12 -9.24 0.31
N THR A 193 -16.03 -8.01 0.81
CA THR A 193 -15.95 -7.72 2.25
C THR A 193 -17.23 -6.98 2.69
N PRO A 194 -17.64 -7.04 3.97
CA PRO A 194 -19.01 -6.69 4.37
C PRO A 194 -19.31 -5.18 4.34
N HIS A 195 -18.30 -4.34 4.10
CA HIS A 195 -18.36 -2.90 4.38
C HIS A 195 -19.45 -2.16 3.61
N THR A 196 -19.54 -2.33 2.29
CA THR A 196 -20.62 -1.69 1.51
C THR A 196 -21.99 -2.21 1.88
N GLY A 197 -22.08 -3.48 2.30
CA GLY A 197 -23.31 -4.11 2.74
C GLY A 197 -23.90 -3.44 3.98
N TYR A 198 -23.08 -2.88 4.86
CA TYR A 198 -23.57 -2.12 6.02
C TYR A 198 -24.20 -0.78 5.64
N LEU A 199 -23.66 -0.11 4.62
CA LEU A 199 -24.16 1.21 4.18
C LEU A 199 -25.34 1.08 3.20
N TYR A 200 -25.21 0.19 2.22
CA TYR A 200 -26.14 0.08 1.08
C TYR A 200 -27.06 -1.13 1.12
N LYS A 201 -26.90 -2.02 2.11
CA LYS A 201 -27.61 -3.32 2.18
C LYS A 201 -27.32 -4.23 0.98
N ASP A 202 -26.26 -3.93 0.22
CA ASP A 202 -25.80 -4.70 -0.93
C ASP A 202 -24.26 -4.62 -1.09
N SER A 203 -23.70 -5.64 -1.75
CA SER A 203 -22.29 -5.72 -2.14
C SER A 203 -22.08 -4.97 -3.45
N ILE A 204 -21.60 -3.73 -3.36
CA ILE A 204 -21.37 -2.89 -4.53
C ILE A 204 -19.88 -2.79 -4.87
N SER A 205 -19.59 -2.77 -6.16
CA SER A 205 -18.27 -2.54 -6.72
C SER A 205 -17.94 -1.05 -6.81
N TYR A 206 -16.67 -0.74 -7.05
CA TYR A 206 -16.26 0.63 -7.38
C TYR A 206 -16.97 1.19 -8.61
N GLY A 207 -17.19 0.37 -9.64
CA GLY A 207 -17.90 0.79 -10.85
C GLY A 207 -19.33 1.23 -10.55
N GLU A 208 -20.05 0.46 -9.74
CA GLU A 208 -21.39 0.80 -9.26
C GLU A 208 -21.37 2.06 -8.41
N ARG A 209 -20.46 2.18 -7.44
CA ARG A 209 -20.37 3.36 -6.56
C ARG A 209 -20.02 4.65 -7.31
N ILE A 210 -19.13 4.58 -8.30
CA ILE A 210 -18.81 5.73 -9.17
C ILE A 210 -20.04 6.14 -9.99
N ALA A 211 -20.76 5.17 -10.55
CA ALA A 211 -21.98 5.45 -11.31
C ALA A 211 -23.07 6.09 -10.43
N MET A 212 -23.19 5.64 -9.17
CA MET A 212 -24.08 6.25 -8.17
C MET A 212 -23.71 7.72 -7.90
N GLU A 213 -22.42 8.03 -7.73
CA GLU A 213 -21.94 9.40 -7.53
C GLU A 213 -22.28 10.30 -8.72
N ILE A 214 -21.99 9.83 -9.94
CA ILE A 214 -22.25 10.58 -11.17
C ILE A 214 -23.74 10.83 -11.34
N LYS A 215 -24.58 9.80 -11.16
CA LYS A 215 -26.03 9.92 -11.24
C LYS A 215 -26.55 10.97 -10.26
N LYS A 216 -26.11 10.89 -9.00
CA LYS A 216 -26.51 11.84 -7.96
C LYS A 216 -26.04 13.26 -8.29
N ALA A 217 -24.80 13.43 -8.72
CA ALA A 217 -24.25 14.73 -9.10
C ALA A 217 -25.02 15.38 -10.27
N ILE A 218 -25.53 14.59 -11.22
CA ILE A 218 -26.42 15.09 -12.29
C ILE A 218 -27.77 15.53 -11.70
N GLU A 219 -28.39 14.70 -10.85
CA GLU A 219 -29.69 14.99 -10.23
C GLU A 219 -29.68 16.29 -9.40
N VAL A 220 -28.56 16.58 -8.71
CA VAL A 220 -28.40 17.82 -7.92
C VAL A 220 -27.66 18.93 -8.67
N ASN A 221 -27.41 18.77 -9.98
CA ASN A 221 -26.72 19.75 -10.83
C ASN A 221 -25.31 20.17 -10.33
N ARG A 222 -24.58 19.25 -9.71
CA ARG A 222 -23.20 19.42 -9.17
C ARG A 222 -22.16 18.57 -9.90
N LEU A 223 -22.43 18.12 -11.12
CA LEU A 223 -21.51 17.28 -11.91
C LEU A 223 -20.09 17.89 -12.05
N LYS A 224 -19.99 19.22 -12.12
CA LYS A 224 -18.71 19.94 -12.24
C LYS A 224 -17.78 19.77 -11.03
N GLU A 225 -18.29 19.32 -9.88
CA GLU A 225 -17.49 19.14 -8.67
C GLU A 225 -16.75 17.81 -8.63
N ILE A 226 -17.14 16.84 -9.46
CA ILE A 226 -16.56 15.49 -9.49
C ILE A 226 -15.78 15.18 -10.78
N VAL A 227 -15.55 16.19 -11.62
CA VAL A 227 -14.77 16.09 -12.86
C VAL A 227 -13.76 17.23 -12.90
N THR A 228 -12.57 16.96 -13.45
CA THR A 228 -11.45 17.91 -13.56
C THR A 228 -10.81 17.84 -14.92
#